data_AF-A0A7S4KXN2-F1
#
_entry.id   AF-A0A7S4KXN2-F1
#
_cell.length_a   1.000
_cell.length_b   1.000
_cell.length_c   1.000
_cell.angle_alpha   90.00
_cell.angle_beta   90.00
_cell.angle_gamma   90.00
#
_symmetry.space_group_name_H-M   'P 1'
#
loop_
_entity.id
_entity.type
_entity.pdbx_description
1 polymer ?
#
loop_
_entity_poly.entity_id
_entity_poly.type
_entity_poly.pdbx_seq_one_letter_code
_entity_poly.pdbx_strand_id
1 'polypeptide(L)'
;MATVEVTCLGLCPSSSCLLIDVQPGPRILLDCPLEPQGLKFFPVAYGSGNVRVNGAASTSGLLHTAQLGAVDPSTVDYVVITTSHNMLGLPYFTEGSAKFQGTVIATEPTAEIGKLMMMELTQYISTSSFGSSGMSEGGEGEWYKGPGSVEMGPGRDPYTAQQVESCMSRVKRLNFGQSLALSEGYAITPYPSGYCLGSSFWLLSKPQCKVALIGACSMGFPLRTPLPPRFDSLRNVNVAIFGDLLPSDRLVTPAGMSVTQPPPPAWPFRDIGQAIQNTLQKGGNVLMPITLGGTSLDLLEALSMWCPDFGVSGMNAPIYLISPTANSLIGYLEILSEWVQTFDATRREREGRIDSPFVHQSMLQNSRLHIISDVHDLRSSSSSTTTTNMPTQPPTSTYREPCLVLAGHPSLRFGPCLHFLKRWGAEGRERSDSHGQSLE
;
A
#
# COMPACT_ATOMS: atom_id res chain seq x y z
N MET A 1 -11.81 3.71 38.71
CA MET A 1 -10.82 3.95 37.63
C MET A 1 -11.34 3.26 36.38
N ALA A 2 -11.11 3.83 35.19
CA ALA A 2 -11.44 3.14 33.96
C ALA A 2 -10.50 1.96 33.77
N THR A 3 -11.03 0.79 33.44
CA THR A 3 -10.25 -0.40 33.09
C THR A 3 -10.17 -0.49 31.58
N VAL A 4 -8.98 -0.79 31.04
CA VAL A 4 -8.76 -0.98 29.61
C VAL A 4 -8.26 -2.39 29.39
N GLU A 5 -9.07 -3.23 28.76
CA GLU A 5 -8.72 -4.59 28.37
C GLU A 5 -8.41 -4.60 26.86
N VAL A 6 -7.35 -5.31 26.48
CA VAL A 6 -6.88 -5.38 25.09
C VAL A 6 -6.74 -6.83 24.69
N THR A 7 -7.48 -7.24 23.67
CA THR A 7 -7.39 -8.57 23.06
C THR A 7 -6.75 -8.43 21.67
N CYS A 8 -5.65 -9.15 21.44
CA CYS A 8 -5.00 -9.17 20.13
C CYS A 8 -5.69 -10.17 19.21
N LEU A 9 -6.11 -9.71 18.02
CA LEU A 9 -6.72 -10.52 16.97
C LEU A 9 -5.81 -10.70 15.76
N GLY A 10 -4.72 -9.91 15.69
CA GLY A 10 -3.73 -9.99 14.62
C GLY A 10 -3.00 -11.34 14.63
N LEU A 11 -2.72 -11.86 13.43
CA LEU A 11 -2.02 -13.14 13.28
C LEU A 11 -0.50 -13.00 13.44
N CYS A 12 0.02 -11.77 13.42
CA CYS A 12 1.44 -11.49 13.55
C CYS A 12 1.69 -10.19 14.33
N PRO A 13 2.91 -9.98 14.86
CA PRO A 13 3.28 -8.76 15.58
C PRO A 13 3.16 -7.45 14.78
N SER A 14 3.09 -7.54 13.44
CA SER A 14 2.88 -6.38 12.55
C SER A 14 1.42 -6.22 12.11
N SER A 15 0.48 -6.94 12.72
CA SER A 15 -0.95 -6.82 12.45
C SER A 15 -1.60 -6.09 13.63
N SER A 16 -2.04 -4.87 13.39
CA SER A 16 -2.58 -3.98 14.42
C SER A 16 -4.04 -4.22 14.78
N CYS A 17 -4.59 -5.40 14.48
CA CYS A 17 -5.98 -5.74 14.78
C CYS A 17 -6.16 -6.05 16.27
N LEU A 18 -6.72 -5.09 17.02
CA LEU A 18 -6.90 -5.17 18.48
C LEU A 18 -8.35 -4.87 18.87
N LEU A 19 -8.92 -5.68 19.75
CA LEU A 19 -10.19 -5.38 20.41
C LEU A 19 -9.90 -4.73 21.77
N ILE A 20 -10.46 -3.54 21.98
CA ILE A 20 -10.17 -2.68 23.13
C ILE A 20 -11.47 -2.42 23.87
N ASP A 21 -11.56 -2.94 25.08
CA ASP A 21 -12.72 -2.81 25.96
C ASP A 21 -12.41 -1.81 27.07
N VAL A 22 -13.05 -0.63 26.99
CA VAL A 22 -12.91 0.43 28.00
C VAL A 22 -14.11 0.37 28.93
N GLN A 23 -13.90 0.10 30.22
CA GLN A 23 -14.98 -0.08 31.19
C GLN A 23 -14.96 0.99 32.31
N PRO A 24 -16.09 1.68 32.56
CA PRO A 24 -17.24 1.85 31.66
C PRO A 24 -16.84 2.68 30.44
N GLY A 25 -17.37 2.37 29.25
CA GLY A 25 -16.93 3.01 28.01
C GLY A 25 -17.24 2.19 26.75
N PRO A 26 -16.69 2.64 25.60
CA PRO A 26 -16.90 1.98 24.32
C PRO A 26 -16.08 0.70 24.17
N ARG A 27 -16.62 -0.24 23.39
CA ARG A 27 -15.87 -1.37 22.81
C ARG A 27 -15.39 -0.98 21.42
N ILE A 28 -14.07 -0.93 21.24
CA ILE A 28 -13.40 -0.44 20.03
C ILE A 28 -12.64 -1.57 19.35
N LEU A 29 -12.90 -1.81 18.08
CA LEU A 29 -12.01 -2.61 17.23
C LEU A 29 -11.03 -1.68 16.52
N LEU A 30 -9.76 -1.74 16.89
CA LEU A 30 -8.69 -1.03 16.21
C LEU A 30 -8.24 -1.85 15.00
N ASP A 31 -8.33 -1.27 13.81
CA ASP A 31 -7.91 -1.81 12.53
C ASP A 31 -8.59 -3.12 12.07
N CYS A 32 -8.77 -3.27 10.76
CA CYS A 32 -9.30 -4.45 10.09
C CYS A 32 -8.43 -4.79 8.87
N PRO A 33 -7.19 -5.26 9.06
CA PRO A 33 -6.26 -5.48 7.96
C PRO A 33 -6.58 -6.76 7.16
N LEU A 34 -6.12 -6.79 5.91
CA LEU A 34 -5.83 -8.05 5.22
C LEU A 34 -4.42 -8.50 5.59
N GLU A 35 -4.29 -9.74 6.02
CA GLU A 35 -3.03 -10.32 6.44
C GLU A 35 -2.18 -10.66 5.21
N PRO A 36 -1.00 -10.01 5.06
CA PRO A 36 -0.21 -10.16 3.85
C PRO A 36 0.47 -11.53 3.78
N GLN A 37 0.49 -12.34 4.85
CA GLN A 37 1.12 -13.67 4.82
C GLN A 37 0.48 -14.56 3.74
N GLY A 38 -0.85 -14.50 3.56
CA GLY A 38 -1.58 -15.19 2.49
C GLY A 38 -1.14 -14.81 1.06
N LEU A 39 -0.52 -13.64 0.92
CA LEU A 39 -0.09 -13.06 -0.35
C LEU A 39 1.45 -13.06 -0.53
N LYS A 40 2.22 -13.40 0.51
CA LYS A 40 3.70 -13.42 0.53
C LYS A 40 4.32 -14.69 -0.09
N PHE A 41 3.50 -15.61 -0.60
CA PHE A 41 3.98 -16.88 -1.12
C PHE A 41 4.49 -16.76 -2.56
N PHE A 42 5.82 -16.77 -2.73
CA PHE A 42 6.47 -17.10 -4.00
C PHE A 42 6.58 -18.62 -4.15
N PRO A 43 6.43 -19.19 -5.35
CA PRO A 43 6.89 -20.56 -5.58
C PRO A 43 8.40 -20.62 -5.34
N VAL A 44 8.84 -21.45 -4.39
CA VAL A 44 10.26 -21.71 -4.19
C VAL A 44 10.73 -22.69 -5.26
N ALA A 45 11.59 -22.21 -6.15
CA ALA A 45 12.40 -23.08 -6.99
C ALA A 45 13.66 -23.44 -6.20
N TYR A 46 13.71 -24.64 -5.63
CA TYR A 46 14.99 -25.24 -5.23
C TYR A 46 15.68 -25.75 -6.50
N GLY A 47 16.64 -24.98 -7.02
CA GLY A 47 17.52 -25.44 -8.10
C GLY A 47 18.20 -24.28 -8.83
N SER A 48 19.51 -24.41 -9.07
CA SER A 48 20.26 -23.54 -9.97
C SER A 48 19.76 -23.75 -11.40
N GLY A 49 18.72 -23.02 -11.81
CA GLY A 49 18.18 -23.12 -13.16
C GLY A 49 16.97 -22.21 -13.33
N ASN A 50 16.94 -21.50 -14.46
CA ASN A 50 15.86 -20.65 -15.00
C ASN A 50 14.53 -20.75 -14.24
N VAL A 51 14.28 -19.77 -13.36
CA VAL A 51 13.09 -19.70 -12.50
C VAL A 51 11.84 -19.54 -13.36
N ARG A 52 10.97 -20.56 -13.34
CA ARG A 52 9.61 -20.49 -13.89
C ARG A 52 8.64 -20.11 -12.78
N VAL A 53 8.11 -18.89 -12.81
CA VAL A 53 6.95 -18.50 -11.98
C VAL A 53 5.68 -18.95 -12.70
N ASN A 54 5.28 -20.21 -12.50
CA ASN A 54 3.96 -20.69 -12.94
C ASN A 54 2.91 -20.30 -11.90
N GLY A 55 2.47 -19.04 -11.92
CA GLY A 55 1.45 -18.50 -11.03
C GLY A 55 0.02 -18.92 -11.39
N ALA A 56 -0.27 -20.22 -11.44
CA ALA A 56 -1.64 -20.72 -11.53
C ALA A 56 -2.08 -21.17 -10.13
N ALA A 57 -2.53 -20.24 -9.30
CA ALA A 57 -3.20 -20.55 -8.05
C ALA A 57 -4.63 -19.99 -8.12
N SER A 58 -5.62 -20.80 -7.74
CA SER A 58 -7.00 -20.37 -7.55
C SER A 58 -7.04 -19.09 -6.70
N THR A 59 -7.87 -18.12 -7.08
CA THR A 59 -8.09 -16.89 -6.32
C THR A 59 -8.91 -17.12 -5.05
N SER A 60 -9.64 -18.23 -4.98
CA SER A 60 -10.42 -18.60 -3.79
C SER A 60 -9.47 -18.97 -2.65
N GLY A 61 -9.66 -18.32 -1.50
CA GLY A 61 -8.88 -18.55 -0.29
C GLY A 61 -7.51 -17.85 -0.24
N LEU A 62 -7.19 -16.94 -1.17
CA LEU A 62 -5.92 -16.18 -1.11
C LEU A 62 -5.93 -15.10 -0.01
N LEU A 63 -7.10 -14.50 0.23
CA LEU A 63 -7.23 -13.38 1.15
C LEU A 63 -7.40 -13.91 2.57
N HIS A 64 -6.61 -13.40 3.50
CA HIS A 64 -6.72 -13.74 4.90
C HIS A 64 -6.96 -12.47 5.70
N THR A 65 -7.79 -12.56 6.72
CA THR A 65 -8.02 -11.48 7.69
C THR A 65 -7.34 -11.84 9.01
N ALA A 66 -7.23 -10.87 9.91
CA ALA A 66 -7.08 -11.15 11.33
C ALA A 66 -8.22 -12.08 11.83
N GLN A 67 -8.17 -12.50 13.10
CA GLN A 67 -9.19 -13.34 13.74
C GLN A 67 -10.53 -12.60 13.99
N LEU A 68 -11.00 -11.84 13.01
CA LEU A 68 -12.25 -11.07 13.04
C LEU A 68 -13.47 -11.95 13.31
N GLY A 69 -13.43 -13.23 12.90
CA GLY A 69 -14.51 -14.19 13.16
C GLY A 69 -14.66 -14.60 14.63
N ALA A 70 -13.66 -14.32 15.48
CA ALA A 70 -13.75 -14.55 16.92
C ALA A 70 -14.53 -13.44 17.65
N VAL A 71 -14.83 -12.33 16.97
CA VAL A 71 -15.55 -11.19 17.53
C VAL A 71 -16.96 -11.14 16.96
N ASP A 72 -17.97 -11.06 17.84
CA ASP A 72 -19.33 -10.75 17.42
C ASP A 72 -19.42 -9.25 17.04
N PRO A 73 -19.67 -8.92 15.75
CA PRO A 73 -19.74 -7.54 15.30
C PRO A 73 -20.84 -6.72 15.97
N SER A 74 -21.88 -7.36 16.53
CA SER A 74 -22.96 -6.66 17.24
C SER A 74 -22.51 -6.02 18.57
N THR A 75 -21.40 -6.51 19.13
CA THR A 75 -20.86 -6.04 20.41
C THR A 75 -19.88 -4.87 20.26
N VAL A 76 -19.47 -4.55 19.03
CA VAL A 76 -18.48 -3.51 18.76
C VAL A 76 -19.20 -2.19 18.46
N ASP A 77 -18.90 -1.17 19.26
CA ASP A 77 -19.50 0.16 19.08
C ASP A 77 -18.80 0.94 17.96
N TYR A 78 -17.47 0.83 17.90
CA TYR A 78 -16.64 1.58 16.97
C TYR A 78 -15.54 0.74 16.36
N VAL A 79 -15.31 0.92 15.06
CA VAL A 79 -14.09 0.46 14.39
C VAL A 79 -13.22 1.67 14.12
N VAL A 80 -11.97 1.68 14.57
CA VAL A 80 -11.05 2.81 14.41
C VAL A 80 -9.90 2.41 13.51
N ILE A 81 -9.69 3.13 12.42
CA ILE A 81 -8.68 2.80 11.41
C ILE A 81 -7.47 3.74 11.51
N THR A 82 -6.27 3.18 11.61
CA THR A 82 -5.00 3.91 11.73
C THR A 82 -4.37 4.24 10.38
N THR A 83 -4.47 3.34 9.40
CA THR A 83 -3.88 3.48 8.05
C THR A 83 -4.81 2.95 6.96
N SER A 84 -4.62 3.39 5.71
CA SER A 84 -5.45 2.93 4.57
C SER A 84 -5.30 1.43 4.31
N HIS A 85 -4.12 0.87 4.58
CA HIS A 85 -3.87 -0.57 4.45
C HIS A 85 -4.65 -1.39 5.48
N ASN A 86 -4.78 -0.85 6.69
CA ASN A 86 -5.49 -1.50 7.79
C ASN A 86 -7.03 -1.43 7.64
N MET A 87 -7.53 -0.87 6.54
CA MET A 87 -8.96 -0.86 6.20
C MET A 87 -9.35 -2.02 5.27
N LEU A 88 -8.40 -2.73 4.65
CA LEU A 88 -8.68 -3.64 3.54
C LEU A 88 -9.55 -4.85 3.90
N GLY A 89 -9.56 -5.26 5.16
CA GLY A 89 -10.39 -6.34 5.68
C GLY A 89 -11.76 -5.88 6.20
N LEU A 90 -12.03 -4.57 6.20
CA LEU A 90 -13.25 -3.98 6.75
C LEU A 90 -14.54 -4.54 6.13
N PRO A 91 -14.66 -4.77 4.80
CA PRO A 91 -15.88 -5.34 4.23
C PRO A 91 -16.24 -6.72 4.78
N TYR A 92 -15.26 -7.52 5.21
CA TYR A 92 -15.51 -8.82 5.84
C TYR A 92 -16.11 -8.70 7.24
N PHE A 93 -15.80 -7.60 7.94
CA PHE A 93 -16.34 -7.33 9.27
C PHE A 93 -17.73 -6.68 9.19
N THR A 94 -17.95 -5.76 8.26
CA THR A 94 -19.20 -4.99 8.19
C THR A 94 -20.31 -5.69 7.41
N GLU A 95 -19.97 -6.40 6.33
CA GLU A 95 -20.94 -7.02 5.41
C GLU A 95 -21.13 -8.53 5.63
N GLY A 96 -20.59 -9.08 6.72
CA GLY A 96 -20.72 -10.49 7.10
C GLY A 96 -22.14 -10.89 7.52
N SER A 97 -22.30 -12.16 7.93
CA SER A 97 -23.59 -12.75 8.32
C SER A 97 -24.23 -12.10 9.56
N ALA A 98 -23.40 -11.60 10.49
CA ALA A 98 -23.84 -10.75 11.59
C ALA A 98 -23.58 -9.28 11.20
N LYS A 99 -24.63 -8.46 11.19
CA LYS A 99 -24.53 -7.06 10.76
C LYS A 99 -23.95 -6.19 11.88
N PHE A 100 -22.74 -5.68 11.67
CA PHE A 100 -22.17 -4.58 12.44
C PHE A 100 -23.10 -3.36 12.41
N GLN A 101 -23.43 -2.80 13.58
CA GLN A 101 -24.30 -1.62 13.72
C GLN A 101 -23.55 -0.38 14.22
N GLY A 102 -22.28 -0.55 14.62
CA GLY A 102 -21.45 0.54 15.10
C GLY A 102 -21.02 1.52 14.02
N THR A 103 -20.13 2.43 14.38
CA THR A 103 -19.57 3.44 13.47
C THR A 103 -18.12 3.12 13.13
N VAL A 104 -17.76 3.16 11.86
CA VAL A 104 -16.36 3.09 11.44
C VAL A 104 -15.79 4.51 11.45
N ILE A 105 -14.62 4.73 12.01
CA ILE A 105 -13.97 6.03 12.15
C ILE A 105 -12.61 5.95 11.47
N ALA A 106 -12.35 6.88 10.55
CA ALA A 106 -11.08 7.00 9.85
C ALA A 106 -10.80 8.48 9.54
N THR A 107 -9.54 8.82 9.26
CA THR A 107 -9.24 10.14 8.70
C THR A 107 -9.68 10.24 7.23
N GLU A 108 -9.95 11.45 6.75
CA GLU A 108 -10.42 11.69 5.36
C GLU A 108 -9.56 10.97 4.30
N PRO A 109 -8.22 11.12 4.27
CA PRO A 109 -7.41 10.47 3.24
C PRO A 109 -7.29 8.97 3.45
N THR A 110 -7.28 8.50 4.71
CA THR A 110 -7.25 7.07 5.02
C THR A 110 -8.47 6.36 4.46
N ALA A 111 -9.65 6.96 4.62
CA ALA A 111 -10.89 6.42 4.11
C ALA A 111 -10.92 6.37 2.57
N GLU A 112 -10.54 7.46 1.91
CA GLU A 112 -10.61 7.53 0.44
C GLU A 112 -9.54 6.68 -0.25
N ILE A 113 -8.29 6.73 0.23
CA ILE A 113 -7.22 5.86 -0.28
C ILE A 113 -7.54 4.39 0.01
N GLY A 114 -8.05 4.07 1.20
CA GLY A 114 -8.51 2.72 1.54
C GLY A 114 -9.59 2.22 0.59
N LYS A 115 -10.58 3.05 0.25
CA LYS A 115 -11.61 2.74 -0.76
C LYS A 115 -10.99 2.43 -2.12
N LEU A 116 -10.08 3.27 -2.61
CA LEU A 116 -9.41 3.04 -3.90
C LEU A 116 -8.61 1.74 -3.91
N MET A 117 -7.92 1.41 -2.81
CA MET A 117 -7.19 0.15 -2.67
C MET A 117 -8.12 -1.07 -2.66
N MET A 118 -9.27 -0.99 -1.98
CA MET A 118 -10.28 -2.05 -1.99
C MET A 118 -10.87 -2.25 -3.40
N MET A 119 -11.18 -1.16 -4.10
CA MET A 119 -11.70 -1.22 -5.47
C MET A 119 -10.68 -1.82 -6.44
N GLU A 120 -9.42 -1.41 -6.35
CA GLU A 120 -8.31 -1.99 -7.12
C GLU A 120 -8.22 -3.51 -6.92
N LEU A 121 -8.29 -3.97 -5.66
CA LEU A 121 -8.24 -5.38 -5.33
C LEU A 121 -9.39 -6.16 -5.97
N THR A 122 -10.63 -5.64 -5.93
CA THR A 122 -11.78 -6.32 -6.56
C THR A 122 -11.63 -6.45 -8.08
N GLN A 123 -11.07 -5.43 -8.73
CA GLN A 123 -10.84 -5.44 -10.18
C GLN A 123 -9.74 -6.41 -10.58
N TYR A 124 -8.63 -6.46 -9.85
CA TYR A 124 -7.58 -7.43 -10.16
C TYR A 124 -8.04 -8.87 -9.94
N ILE A 125 -8.79 -9.14 -8.87
CA ILE A 125 -9.26 -10.50 -8.60
C ILE A 125 -10.27 -10.95 -9.67
N SER A 126 -11.22 -10.09 -10.05
CA SER A 126 -12.22 -10.41 -11.09
C SER A 126 -11.61 -10.62 -12.49
N THR A 127 -10.62 -9.80 -12.86
CA THR A 127 -9.91 -9.91 -14.15
C THR A 127 -8.93 -11.08 -14.19
N SER A 128 -8.43 -11.52 -13.02
CA SER A 128 -7.57 -12.70 -12.90
C SER A 128 -8.34 -14.03 -13.02
N SER A 129 -9.29 -14.13 -13.95
CA SER A 129 -9.93 -15.39 -14.34
C SER A 129 -8.87 -16.35 -14.90
N PHE A 130 -8.22 -17.10 -14.01
CA PHE A 130 -7.39 -18.23 -14.36
C PHE A 130 -8.29 -19.23 -15.04
N GLY A 131 -8.04 -19.50 -16.32
CA GLY A 131 -8.81 -20.46 -17.08
C GLY A 131 -8.94 -21.76 -16.28
N SER A 132 -10.17 -22.27 -16.21
CA SER A 132 -10.53 -23.61 -15.74
C SER A 132 -9.96 -24.68 -16.69
N SER A 133 -8.66 -24.62 -17.00
CA SER A 133 -7.95 -25.70 -17.64
C SER A 133 -7.60 -26.72 -16.55
N GLY A 134 -8.49 -27.69 -16.39
CA GLY A 134 -8.23 -29.01 -15.81
C GLY A 134 -7.39 -29.01 -14.54
N MET A 135 -8.08 -29.01 -13.40
CA MET A 135 -7.52 -29.53 -12.16
C MET A 135 -6.99 -30.94 -12.42
N SER A 136 -5.66 -31.12 -12.55
CA SER A 136 -5.09 -32.40 -12.15
C SER A 136 -4.99 -32.34 -10.63
N GLU A 137 -5.95 -32.98 -9.95
CA GLU A 137 -5.73 -33.48 -8.59
C GLU A 137 -4.41 -34.26 -8.59
N GLY A 138 -3.33 -33.67 -8.08
CA GLY A 138 -2.01 -34.30 -8.17
C GLY A 138 -0.89 -33.28 -8.25
N GLY A 139 -0.74 -32.50 -7.18
CA GLY A 139 0.36 -31.56 -7.05
C GLY A 139 0.32 -30.89 -5.71
N GLU A 140 0.51 -31.66 -4.64
CA GLU A 140 0.98 -31.13 -3.36
C GLU A 140 2.39 -30.54 -3.58
N GLY A 141 2.48 -29.41 -4.27
CA GLY A 141 3.68 -28.61 -4.24
C GLY A 141 3.81 -28.09 -2.82
N GLU A 142 4.80 -28.57 -2.08
CA GLU A 142 5.13 -28.01 -0.77
C GLU A 142 5.44 -26.53 -0.93
N TRP A 143 4.46 -25.69 -0.62
CA TRP A 143 4.60 -24.24 -0.59
C TRP A 143 5.60 -23.89 0.53
N TYR A 144 6.59 -23.06 0.22
CA TYR A 144 7.58 -22.66 1.22
C TYR A 144 6.91 -21.96 2.40
N LYS A 145 6.89 -22.66 3.52
CA LYS A 145 6.63 -22.10 4.84
C LYS A 145 7.91 -21.37 5.24
N GLY A 146 7.95 -20.06 5.03
CA GLY A 146 9.02 -19.26 5.60
C GLY A 146 9.14 -19.49 7.11
N PRO A 147 10.33 -19.29 7.71
CA PRO A 147 10.49 -19.41 9.15
C PRO A 147 9.46 -18.52 9.87
N GLY A 148 8.67 -19.10 10.77
CA GLY A 148 7.56 -18.42 11.45
C GLY A 148 6.20 -18.49 10.75
N SER A 149 5.92 -19.53 9.95
CA SER A 149 4.60 -19.76 9.36
C SER A 149 3.53 -19.85 10.46
N VAL A 150 2.69 -18.84 10.55
CA VAL A 150 1.51 -18.83 11.42
C VAL A 150 0.42 -19.70 10.78
N GLU A 151 -0.27 -20.52 11.57
CA GLU A 151 -1.47 -21.20 11.09
C GLU A 151 -2.50 -20.16 10.67
N MET A 152 -2.71 -20.05 9.37
CA MET A 152 -3.71 -19.15 8.81
C MET A 152 -5.08 -19.82 8.92
N GLY A 153 -6.09 -19.05 9.33
CA GLY A 153 -7.49 -19.48 9.26
C GLY A 153 -7.95 -19.72 7.82
N PRO A 154 -9.21 -20.13 7.60
CA PRO A 154 -9.73 -20.33 6.25
C PRO A 154 -9.63 -19.04 5.45
N GLY A 155 -9.12 -19.15 4.21
CA GLY A 155 -9.08 -18.03 3.30
C GLY A 155 -10.48 -17.50 2.99
N ARG A 156 -10.56 -16.22 2.63
CA ARG A 156 -11.79 -15.50 2.33
C ARG A 156 -11.98 -15.37 0.83
N ASP A 157 -13.23 -15.48 0.40
CA ASP A 157 -13.62 -15.10 -0.95
C ASP A 157 -13.53 -13.58 -1.12
N PRO A 158 -13.18 -13.07 -2.32
CA PRO A 158 -13.12 -11.64 -2.57
C PRO A 158 -14.47 -10.96 -2.34
N TYR A 159 -14.44 -9.79 -1.69
CA TYR A 159 -15.62 -8.92 -1.64
C TYR A 159 -15.89 -8.25 -3.00
N THR A 160 -17.14 -7.86 -3.20
CA THR A 160 -17.62 -7.16 -4.39
C THR A 160 -17.49 -5.64 -4.26
N ALA A 161 -17.49 -4.92 -5.39
CA ALA A 161 -17.54 -3.46 -5.39
C ALA A 161 -18.76 -2.90 -4.62
N GLN A 162 -19.91 -3.60 -4.67
CA GLN A 162 -21.11 -3.20 -3.91
C GLN A 162 -20.89 -3.31 -2.39
N GLN A 163 -20.21 -4.35 -1.93
CA GLN A 163 -19.83 -4.50 -0.52
C GLN A 163 -18.85 -3.41 -0.08
N VAL A 164 -17.91 -3.01 -0.94
CA VAL A 164 -17.02 -1.87 -0.66
C VAL A 164 -17.84 -0.59 -0.48
N GLU A 165 -18.76 -0.27 -1.40
CA GLU A 165 -19.58 0.96 -1.27
C GLU A 165 -20.50 0.94 -0.03
N SER A 166 -21.15 -0.19 0.26
CA SER A 166 -21.97 -0.37 1.47
C SER A 166 -21.16 -0.15 2.74
N CYS A 167 -19.97 -0.77 2.81
CA CYS A 167 -19.03 -0.62 3.91
C CYS A 167 -18.60 0.84 4.07
N MET A 168 -18.21 1.51 2.97
CA MET A 168 -17.74 2.89 3.00
C MET A 168 -18.81 3.90 3.42
N SER A 169 -20.10 3.63 3.17
CA SER A 169 -21.19 4.50 3.66
C SER A 169 -21.29 4.60 5.19
N ARG A 170 -20.68 3.66 5.92
CA ARG A 170 -20.64 3.64 7.40
C ARG A 170 -19.43 4.36 7.97
N VAL A 171 -18.51 4.82 7.11
CA VAL A 171 -17.26 5.45 7.54
C VAL A 171 -17.49 6.92 7.85
N LYS A 172 -17.37 7.25 9.13
CA LYS A 172 -17.26 8.62 9.62
C LYS A 172 -15.82 9.11 9.41
N ARG A 173 -15.66 10.04 8.47
CA ARG A 173 -14.39 10.69 8.19
C ARG A 173 -14.13 11.84 9.17
N LEU A 174 -12.89 11.96 9.66
CA LEU A 174 -12.45 13.01 10.58
C LEU A 174 -11.17 13.70 10.07
N ASN A 175 -11.05 14.99 10.37
CA ASN A 175 -9.81 15.74 10.18
C ASN A 175 -8.89 15.61 11.40
N PHE A 176 -7.58 15.82 11.23
CA PHE A 176 -6.67 15.85 12.37
C PHE A 176 -7.09 16.90 13.41
N GLY A 177 -7.09 16.51 14.68
CA GLY A 177 -7.55 17.36 15.79
C GLY A 177 -9.06 17.48 15.94
N GLN A 178 -9.86 16.94 15.00
CA GLN A 178 -11.31 16.90 15.12
C GLN A 178 -11.73 15.83 16.14
N SER A 179 -12.33 16.26 17.24
CA SER A 179 -12.81 15.39 18.30
C SER A 179 -14.24 14.90 18.00
N LEU A 180 -14.47 13.60 18.12
CA LEU A 180 -15.77 12.96 18.02
C LEU A 180 -16.19 12.43 19.39
N ALA A 181 -17.35 12.86 19.88
CA ALA A 181 -17.92 12.34 21.12
C ALA A 181 -18.36 10.87 20.95
N LEU A 182 -17.99 10.03 21.90
CA LEU A 182 -18.35 8.62 22.03
C LEU A 182 -19.24 8.40 23.26
N SER A 183 -19.60 7.15 23.51
CA SER A 183 -20.36 6.74 24.71
C SER A 183 -19.63 7.09 26.03
N GLU A 184 -20.40 7.17 27.12
CA GLU A 184 -19.88 7.36 28.49
C GLU A 184 -18.97 8.60 28.69
N GLY A 185 -19.16 9.63 27.85
CA GLY A 185 -18.41 10.90 27.91
C GLY A 185 -16.96 10.81 27.43
N TYR A 186 -16.60 9.74 26.72
CA TYR A 186 -15.34 9.69 26.00
C TYR A 186 -15.41 10.53 24.72
N ALA A 187 -14.26 11.00 24.27
CA ALA A 187 -14.11 11.58 22.94
C ALA A 187 -12.84 11.04 22.28
N ILE A 188 -12.91 10.82 20.96
CA ILE A 188 -11.79 10.30 20.17
C ILE A 188 -11.31 11.36 19.17
N THR A 189 -9.99 11.54 19.09
CA THR A 189 -9.37 12.54 18.22
C THR A 189 -8.17 11.94 17.46
N PRO A 190 -8.11 12.06 16.12
CA PRO A 190 -6.96 11.63 15.35
C PRO A 190 -5.85 12.68 15.33
N TYR A 191 -4.60 12.21 15.37
CA TYR A 191 -3.39 13.01 15.17
C TYR A 191 -2.49 12.33 14.14
N PRO A 192 -1.67 13.08 13.38
CA PRO A 192 -0.81 12.50 12.37
C PRO A 192 0.20 11.54 13.01
N SER A 193 0.40 10.38 12.40
CA SER A 193 1.41 9.39 12.83
C SER A 193 2.73 9.50 12.04
N GLY A 194 2.71 10.23 10.92
CA GLY A 194 3.84 10.35 9.99
C GLY A 194 4.20 9.07 9.25
N TYR A 195 3.40 8.01 9.27
CA TYR A 195 3.70 6.78 8.55
C TYR A 195 3.42 6.87 7.05
N CYS A 196 2.17 7.19 6.68
CA CYS A 196 1.73 7.44 5.30
C CYS A 196 0.67 8.55 5.25
N LEU A 197 0.26 8.97 4.06
CA LEU A 197 -0.74 10.04 3.91
C LEU A 197 -2.05 9.67 4.62
N GLY A 198 -2.58 10.58 5.45
CA GLY A 198 -3.77 10.35 6.27
C GLY A 198 -3.56 9.50 7.52
N SER A 199 -2.44 8.77 7.65
CA SER A 199 -2.22 7.86 8.78
C SER A 199 -2.26 8.57 10.13
N SER A 200 -2.88 7.91 11.10
CA SER A 200 -3.20 8.51 12.39
C SER A 200 -2.92 7.60 13.57
N PHE A 201 -2.53 8.21 14.68
CA PHE A 201 -2.78 7.64 16.00
C PHE A 201 -3.99 8.35 16.62
N TRP A 202 -4.70 7.65 17.49
CA TRP A 202 -5.96 8.10 18.04
C TRP A 202 -5.85 8.31 19.54
N LEU A 203 -6.40 9.42 20.04
CA LEU A 203 -6.50 9.71 21.46
C LEU A 203 -7.94 9.56 21.91
N LEU A 204 -8.18 8.56 22.75
CA LEU A 204 -9.41 8.42 23.50
C LEU A 204 -9.27 9.17 24.82
N SER A 205 -10.16 10.14 25.07
CA SER A 205 -10.04 11.07 26.18
C SER A 205 -11.34 11.23 26.97
N LYS A 206 -11.19 11.27 28.29
CA LYS A 206 -12.18 11.59 29.33
C LYS A 206 -11.44 12.39 30.41
N PRO A 207 -12.08 13.26 31.23
CA PRO A 207 -11.38 14.21 32.10
C PRO A 207 -10.24 13.67 32.99
N GLN A 208 -10.24 12.37 33.32
CA GLN A 208 -9.19 11.71 34.12
C GLN A 208 -8.64 10.42 33.48
N CYS A 209 -8.98 10.15 32.22
CA CYS A 209 -8.54 8.95 31.52
C CYS A 209 -8.23 9.30 30.06
N LYS A 210 -6.97 9.10 29.68
CA LYS A 210 -6.48 9.34 28.33
C LYS A 210 -5.73 8.10 27.85
N VAL A 211 -6.22 7.50 26.78
CA VAL A 211 -5.67 6.29 26.16
C VAL A 211 -5.22 6.64 24.75
N ALA A 212 -3.98 6.32 24.41
CA ALA A 212 -3.43 6.48 23.06
C ALA A 212 -3.44 5.15 22.32
N LEU A 213 -4.03 5.13 21.12
CA LEU A 213 -4.05 4.00 20.21
C LEU A 213 -3.11 4.30 19.05
N ILE A 214 -1.97 3.61 19.00
CA ILE A 214 -0.86 3.90 18.10
C ILE A 214 -0.64 2.67 17.20
N GLY A 215 -1.04 2.79 15.93
CA GLY A 215 -0.69 1.81 14.90
C GLY A 215 0.70 2.09 14.32
N ALA A 216 0.83 1.99 13.00
CA ALA A 216 2.06 2.36 12.31
C ALA A 216 2.37 3.84 12.54
N CYS A 217 3.51 4.13 13.15
CA CYS A 217 3.97 5.48 13.44
C CYS A 217 5.45 5.57 13.06
N SER A 218 5.84 6.64 12.39
CA SER A 218 7.22 6.78 11.97
C SER A 218 7.67 8.23 12.00
N MET A 219 8.87 8.43 12.52
CA MET A 219 9.51 9.74 12.59
C MET A 219 9.70 10.28 11.17
N GLY A 220 9.45 11.57 10.98
CA GLY A 220 9.66 12.22 9.69
C GLY A 220 11.12 12.08 9.27
N PHE A 221 11.35 11.41 8.14
CA PHE A 221 12.58 11.60 7.37
C PHE A 221 12.40 12.86 6.51
N PRO A 222 13.47 13.60 6.17
CA PRO A 222 13.36 14.84 5.40
C PRO A 222 12.67 14.68 4.04
N LEU A 223 12.57 13.46 3.51
CA LEU A 223 12.04 13.17 2.17
C LEU A 223 10.62 12.58 2.17
N ARG A 224 9.91 12.57 3.30
CA ARG A 224 8.57 11.99 3.37
C ARG A 224 7.47 13.04 3.27
N THR A 225 6.40 12.67 2.56
CA THR A 225 5.26 13.53 2.24
C THR A 225 4.24 13.67 3.39
N PRO A 226 4.00 12.70 4.30
CA PRO A 226 3.02 12.86 5.37
C PRO A 226 3.43 13.87 6.45
N LEU A 227 2.45 14.49 7.11
CA LEU A 227 2.68 15.32 8.30
C LEU A 227 3.43 14.57 9.40
N PRO A 228 4.39 15.22 10.10
CA PRO A 228 5.18 14.56 11.12
C PRO A 228 4.31 14.25 12.35
N PRO A 229 4.66 13.24 13.14
CA PRO A 229 3.87 12.86 14.30
C PRO A 229 3.82 13.96 15.36
N ARG A 230 2.61 14.26 15.84
CA ARG A 230 2.37 15.34 16.83
C ARG A 230 2.44 14.81 18.27
N PHE A 231 3.63 14.42 18.73
CA PHE A 231 3.81 13.79 20.05
C PHE A 231 3.49 14.68 21.25
N ASP A 232 3.45 16.01 21.10
CA ASP A 232 2.98 16.88 22.19
C ASP A 232 1.55 16.52 22.66
N SER A 233 0.74 15.96 21.76
CA SER A 233 -0.59 15.46 22.09
C SER A 233 -0.56 14.23 23.00
N LEU A 234 0.54 13.49 23.08
CA LEU A 234 0.71 12.30 23.94
C LEU A 234 1.09 12.64 25.39
N ARG A 235 1.28 13.92 25.72
CA ARG A 235 1.53 14.33 27.11
C ARG A 235 0.38 13.90 28.02
N ASN A 236 0.74 13.39 29.20
CA ASN A 236 -0.17 12.92 30.25
C ASN A 236 -1.17 11.83 29.79
N VAL A 237 -0.77 10.99 28.84
CA VAL A 237 -1.51 9.76 28.49
C VAL A 237 -1.35 8.76 29.63
N ASN A 238 -2.45 8.14 30.06
CA ASN A 238 -2.45 7.13 31.11
C ASN A 238 -2.03 5.74 30.57
N VAL A 239 -2.48 5.40 29.36
CA VAL A 239 -2.22 4.12 28.71
C VAL A 239 -1.90 4.36 27.24
N ALA A 240 -0.80 3.79 26.74
CA ALA A 240 -0.46 3.82 25.32
C ALA A 240 -0.40 2.39 24.78
N ILE A 241 -1.20 2.11 23.76
CA ILE A 241 -1.32 0.81 23.10
C ILE A 241 -0.63 0.92 21.74
N PHE A 242 0.36 0.07 21.49
CA PHE A 242 1.09 0.00 20.23
C PHE A 242 0.68 -1.28 19.47
N GLY A 243 0.16 -1.12 18.26
CA GLY A 243 -0.40 -2.22 17.46
C GLY A 243 0.44 -2.69 16.28
N ASP A 244 1.29 -1.83 15.71
CA ASP A 244 2.14 -2.19 14.56
C ASP A 244 3.60 -1.86 14.88
N LEU A 245 4.37 -2.91 15.14
CA LEU A 245 5.78 -2.80 15.51
C LEU A 245 6.65 -3.41 14.42
N LEU A 246 7.62 -2.65 13.93
CA LEU A 246 8.67 -3.17 13.07
C LEU A 246 9.74 -3.83 13.95
N PRO A 247 10.00 -5.15 13.80
CA PRO A 247 11.05 -5.82 14.53
C PRO A 247 12.43 -5.20 14.24
N SER A 248 13.27 -5.07 15.27
CA SER A 248 14.56 -4.36 15.16
C SER A 248 15.56 -5.04 14.23
N ASP A 249 15.43 -6.34 13.99
CA ASP A 249 16.23 -7.11 13.02
C ASP A 249 15.93 -6.74 11.55
N ARG A 250 14.77 -6.11 11.30
CA ARG A 250 14.37 -5.58 9.99
C ARG A 250 14.69 -4.10 9.81
N LEU A 251 15.19 -3.44 10.84
CA LEU A 251 15.81 -2.12 10.69
C LEU A 251 17.13 -2.33 9.95
N VAL A 252 17.07 -2.22 8.63
CA VAL A 252 18.27 -2.17 7.81
C VAL A 252 19.02 -0.91 8.25
N THR A 253 20.08 -1.11 9.01
CA THR A 253 21.07 -0.08 9.31
C THR A 253 22.25 -0.35 8.38
N PRO A 254 22.81 0.66 7.70
CA PRO A 254 24.01 0.47 6.90
C PRO A 254 25.09 -0.23 7.73
N ALA A 255 25.79 -1.20 7.15
CA ALA A 255 26.87 -1.90 7.84
C ALA A 255 27.86 -0.89 8.43
N GLY A 256 28.02 -0.89 9.76
CA GLY A 256 28.91 0.03 10.48
C GLY A 256 28.24 1.27 11.11
N MET A 257 26.93 1.47 10.97
CA MET A 257 26.20 2.52 11.69
C MET A 257 25.51 1.98 12.95
N SER A 258 25.83 2.57 14.11
CA SER A 258 25.15 2.29 15.37
C SER A 258 23.68 2.70 15.29
N VAL A 259 22.79 1.94 15.95
CA VAL A 259 21.37 2.29 16.16
C VAL A 259 21.19 3.70 16.79
N THR A 260 22.25 4.24 17.40
CA THR A 260 22.28 5.58 18.00
C THR A 260 22.54 6.72 17.02
N GLN A 261 22.95 6.45 15.78
CA GLN A 261 23.13 7.48 14.75
C GLN A 261 22.03 7.36 13.69
N PRO A 262 21.26 8.43 13.43
CA PRO A 262 20.26 8.41 12.38
C PRO A 262 20.96 8.20 11.04
N PRO A 263 20.50 7.25 10.21
CA PRO A 263 21.14 7.00 8.93
C PRO A 263 20.90 8.21 8.00
N PRO A 264 21.74 8.42 6.96
CA PRO A 264 21.65 9.61 6.11
C PRO A 264 20.24 9.76 5.52
N PRO A 265 19.70 10.99 5.40
CA PRO A 265 18.30 11.24 5.06
C PRO A 265 17.71 10.46 3.86
N ALA A 266 18.54 10.08 2.89
CA ALA A 266 18.13 9.44 1.63
C ALA A 266 18.70 8.03 1.42
N TRP A 267 19.24 7.37 2.46
CA TRP A 267 20.05 6.17 2.24
C TRP A 267 19.30 4.94 1.66
N PRO A 268 18.05 4.58 2.03
CA PRO A 268 17.39 3.39 1.43
C PRO A 268 17.01 3.66 -0.03
N PHE A 269 16.66 4.92 -0.26
CA PHE A 269 16.31 5.52 -1.52
C PHE A 269 17.49 5.57 -2.51
N ARG A 270 18.71 5.84 -2.02
CA ARG A 270 19.92 5.87 -2.83
C ARG A 270 20.20 4.52 -3.49
N ASP A 271 20.17 3.44 -2.73
CA ASP A 271 20.56 2.12 -3.23
C ASP A 271 19.52 1.61 -4.26
N ILE A 272 18.23 1.89 -4.03
CA ILE A 272 17.15 1.66 -5.01
C ILE A 272 17.38 2.50 -6.27
N GLY A 273 17.66 3.79 -6.13
CA GLY A 273 17.92 4.69 -7.24
C GLY A 273 19.10 4.23 -8.10
N GLN A 274 20.20 3.80 -7.47
CA GLN A 274 21.37 3.27 -8.16
C GLN A 274 21.06 1.97 -8.91
N ALA A 275 20.27 1.06 -8.32
CA ALA A 275 19.85 -0.17 -8.99
C ALA A 275 18.99 0.12 -10.23
N ILE A 276 18.07 1.10 -10.14
CA ILE A 276 17.25 1.56 -11.27
C ILE A 276 18.16 2.14 -12.36
N GLN A 277 19.09 3.02 -11.99
CA GLN A 277 20.02 3.67 -12.92
C GLN A 277 20.88 2.64 -13.66
N ASN A 278 21.50 1.72 -12.93
CA ASN A 278 22.33 0.67 -13.53
C ASN A 278 21.55 -0.23 -14.50
N THR A 279 20.29 -0.52 -14.18
CA THR A 279 19.44 -1.38 -15.03
C THR A 279 19.05 -0.66 -16.31
N LEU A 280 18.61 0.59 -16.21
CA LEU A 280 18.23 1.41 -17.36
C LEU A 280 19.44 1.71 -18.26
N GLN A 281 20.62 1.98 -17.71
CA GLN A 281 21.86 2.22 -18.48
C GLN A 281 22.27 1.02 -19.34
N LYS A 282 21.92 -0.21 -18.90
CA LYS A 282 22.13 -1.44 -19.66
C LYS A 282 21.04 -1.68 -20.72
N GLY A 283 20.10 -0.75 -20.89
CA GLY A 283 18.94 -0.91 -21.77
C GLY A 283 17.92 -1.96 -21.27
N GLY A 284 17.92 -2.25 -19.96
CA GLY A 284 16.94 -3.12 -19.32
C GLY A 284 15.72 -2.34 -18.83
N ASN A 285 14.62 -3.05 -18.59
CA ASN A 285 13.41 -2.49 -17.99
C ASN A 285 13.36 -2.77 -16.48
N VAL A 286 12.69 -1.91 -15.71
CA VAL A 286 12.51 -2.09 -14.26
C VAL A 286 11.03 -2.31 -13.94
N LEU A 287 10.71 -3.44 -13.30
CA LEU A 287 9.38 -3.72 -12.75
C LEU A 287 9.39 -3.50 -11.24
N MET A 288 8.45 -2.69 -10.76
CA MET A 288 8.28 -2.46 -9.32
C MET A 288 6.83 -2.72 -8.92
N PRO A 289 6.55 -3.85 -8.24
CA PRO A 289 5.23 -4.14 -7.72
C PRO A 289 4.98 -3.25 -6.49
N ILE A 290 3.94 -2.40 -6.55
CA ILE A 290 3.63 -1.42 -5.49
C ILE A 290 2.18 -1.52 -5.04
N THR A 291 1.92 -1.11 -3.81
CA THR A 291 0.56 -0.80 -3.34
C THR A 291 0.22 0.61 -3.79
N LEU A 292 -0.98 0.84 -4.32
CA LEU A 292 -1.41 2.17 -4.72
C LEU A 292 -1.85 2.99 -3.49
N GLY A 293 -0.92 3.68 -2.85
CA GLY A 293 -1.11 4.37 -1.56
C GLY A 293 -0.08 3.94 -0.52
N GLY A 294 -0.16 4.51 0.68
CA GLY A 294 0.82 4.22 1.74
C GLY A 294 2.19 4.84 1.43
N THR A 295 3.26 4.08 1.67
CA THR A 295 4.66 4.52 1.48
C THR A 295 5.12 4.55 0.02
N SER A 296 4.33 4.02 -0.93
CA SER A 296 4.67 4.09 -2.36
C SER A 296 4.54 5.51 -2.92
N LEU A 297 3.75 6.37 -2.28
CA LEU A 297 3.67 7.79 -2.62
C LEU A 297 4.99 8.50 -2.33
N ASP A 298 5.62 8.20 -1.18
CA ASP A 298 6.95 8.72 -0.85
C ASP A 298 7.99 8.24 -1.88
N LEU A 299 7.85 7.01 -2.40
CA LEU A 299 8.73 6.48 -3.44
C LEU A 299 8.53 7.20 -4.78
N LEU A 300 7.30 7.52 -5.17
CA LEU A 300 7.02 8.30 -6.38
C LEU A 300 7.65 9.70 -6.29
N GLU A 301 7.55 10.34 -5.13
CA GLU A 301 8.22 11.62 -4.87
C GLU A 301 9.75 11.45 -4.87
N ALA A 302 10.28 10.38 -4.29
CA ALA A 302 11.72 10.10 -4.26
C ALA A 302 12.31 9.86 -5.66
N LEU A 303 11.58 9.16 -6.54
CA LEU A 303 11.97 8.94 -7.93
C LEU A 303 12.19 10.27 -8.67
N SER A 304 11.37 11.28 -8.39
CA SER A 304 11.50 12.60 -9.02
C SER A 304 12.82 13.31 -8.72
N MET A 305 13.45 13.01 -7.57
CA MET A 305 14.74 13.57 -7.15
C MET A 305 15.93 12.81 -7.72
N TRP A 306 15.78 11.53 -8.06
CA TRP A 306 16.83 10.78 -8.76
C TRP A 306 16.78 11.05 -10.27
N CYS A 307 15.58 11.30 -10.81
CA CYS A 307 15.30 11.66 -12.20
C CYS A 307 16.17 12.78 -12.82
N PRO A 308 16.62 13.85 -12.13
CA PRO A 308 17.48 14.88 -12.72
C PRO A 308 18.83 14.30 -13.16
N ASP A 309 19.38 13.34 -12.39
CA ASP A 309 20.67 12.70 -12.67
C ASP A 309 20.57 11.67 -13.81
N PHE A 310 19.37 11.16 -14.14
CA PHE A 310 19.14 10.41 -15.38
C PHE A 310 19.27 11.30 -16.63
N GLY A 311 18.99 12.61 -16.48
CA GLY A 311 19.05 13.60 -17.56
C GLY A 311 20.48 14.03 -17.93
N VAL A 312 21.46 13.88 -17.04
CA VAL A 312 22.85 14.31 -17.30
C VAL A 312 23.62 13.29 -18.16
N SER A 313 23.08 12.07 -18.36
CA SER A 313 23.65 11.02 -19.22
C SER A 313 22.75 10.61 -20.40
N GLY A 314 21.81 11.46 -20.83
CA GLY A 314 21.05 11.24 -22.06
C GLY A 314 19.97 10.15 -22.01
N MET A 315 19.53 9.73 -20.81
CA MET A 315 18.57 8.63 -20.65
C MET A 315 17.19 9.14 -20.17
N ASN A 316 16.32 9.46 -21.13
CA ASN A 316 14.94 9.89 -20.87
C ASN A 316 13.98 8.67 -20.85
N ALA A 317 14.12 7.81 -19.83
CA ALA A 317 13.27 6.63 -19.68
C ALA A 317 11.89 7.02 -19.08
N PRO A 318 10.77 6.63 -19.70
CA PRO A 318 9.44 6.91 -19.16
C PRO A 318 9.13 6.06 -17.93
N ILE A 319 8.30 6.61 -17.04
CA ILE A 319 7.74 5.95 -15.88
C ILE A 319 6.26 5.66 -16.17
N TYR A 320 5.85 4.40 -16.06
CA TYR A 320 4.46 3.97 -16.22
C TYR A 320 3.87 3.58 -14.87
N LEU A 321 2.82 4.26 -14.41
CA LEU A 321 2.02 3.88 -13.26
C LEU A 321 0.77 3.14 -13.74
N ILE A 322 0.71 1.84 -13.51
CA ILE A 322 -0.35 0.98 -14.04
C ILE A 322 -1.25 0.51 -12.92
N SER A 323 -2.47 1.03 -12.90
CA SER A 323 -3.53 0.61 -11.99
C SER A 323 -4.87 1.22 -12.41
N PRO A 324 -5.99 0.48 -12.26
CA PRO A 324 -7.31 0.99 -12.62
C PRO A 324 -7.75 2.19 -11.77
N THR A 325 -7.21 2.34 -10.56
CA THR A 325 -7.56 3.43 -9.65
C THR A 325 -6.50 4.54 -9.60
N ALA A 326 -5.43 4.44 -10.41
CA ALA A 326 -4.32 5.40 -10.43
C ALA A 326 -4.77 6.83 -10.75
N ASN A 327 -5.61 7.02 -11.77
CA ASN A 327 -6.12 8.34 -12.14
C ASN A 327 -6.93 8.99 -11.01
N SER A 328 -7.78 8.21 -10.35
CA SER A 328 -8.57 8.67 -9.20
C SER A 328 -7.69 9.03 -8.02
N LEU A 329 -6.65 8.23 -7.73
CA LEU A 329 -5.72 8.52 -6.66
C LEU A 329 -4.95 9.82 -6.93
N ILE A 330 -4.36 9.97 -8.11
CA ILE A 330 -3.57 11.16 -8.46
C ILE A 330 -4.44 12.42 -8.39
N GLY A 331 -5.65 12.40 -8.96
CA GLY A 331 -6.58 13.53 -8.86
C GLY A 331 -6.99 13.84 -7.41
N TYR A 332 -7.11 12.81 -6.56
CA TYR A 332 -7.39 13.02 -5.14
C TYR A 332 -6.19 13.61 -4.38
N LEU A 333 -4.95 13.23 -4.72
CA LEU A 333 -3.76 13.79 -4.07
C LEU A 333 -3.64 15.30 -4.30
N GLU A 334 -4.03 15.82 -5.46
CA GLU A 334 -3.97 17.25 -5.75
C GLU A 334 -4.75 18.12 -4.75
N ILE A 335 -5.83 17.59 -4.18
CA ILE A 335 -6.68 18.33 -3.24
C ILE A 335 -6.27 18.17 -1.78
N LEU A 336 -5.26 17.34 -1.45
CA LEU A 336 -4.87 17.00 -0.08
C LEU A 336 -3.72 17.85 0.49
N SER A 337 -3.63 19.11 0.08
CA SER A 337 -2.52 20.00 0.46
C SER A 337 -2.32 20.13 1.98
N GLU A 338 -3.40 20.04 2.77
CA GLU A 338 -3.41 20.19 4.21
C GLU A 338 -2.94 18.94 4.99
N TRP A 339 -2.78 17.79 4.31
CA TRP A 339 -2.38 16.52 4.91
C TRP A 339 -0.89 16.20 4.72
N VAL A 340 -0.17 17.10 4.06
CA VAL A 340 1.17 16.86 3.53
C VAL A 340 2.18 17.76 4.22
N GLN A 341 3.25 17.16 4.76
CA GLN A 341 4.50 17.86 5.02
C GLN A 341 5.31 17.82 3.75
N THR A 342 5.34 18.94 3.09
CA THR A 342 6.01 19.04 1.82
C THR A 342 7.45 19.48 2.11
N PHE A 343 8.47 18.79 1.56
CA PHE A 343 9.89 19.14 1.75
C PHE A 343 10.16 20.62 1.42
N ASP A 344 9.41 21.14 0.45
CA ASP A 344 9.39 22.54 0.04
C ASP A 344 8.31 23.38 0.76
N ALA A 345 7.78 23.01 1.93
CA ALA A 345 6.86 23.90 2.66
C ALA A 345 7.57 25.20 3.08
N THR A 346 8.85 25.08 3.47
CA THR A 346 9.72 26.23 3.79
C THR A 346 10.28 26.95 2.56
N ARG A 347 10.36 26.32 1.38
CA ARG A 347 10.68 27.03 0.11
C ARG A 347 9.44 27.70 -0.49
N ARG A 348 8.27 27.06 -0.46
CA ARG A 348 7.01 27.55 -1.04
C ARG A 348 6.45 28.77 -0.32
N GLU A 349 6.43 28.78 1.02
CA GLU A 349 6.07 29.98 1.78
C GLU A 349 7.02 31.16 1.47
N ARG A 350 8.27 30.87 1.14
CA ARG A 350 9.30 31.87 0.83
C ARG A 350 9.30 32.34 -0.62
N GLU A 351 8.77 31.53 -1.54
CA GLU A 351 8.79 31.78 -3.00
C GLU A 351 7.41 32.14 -3.59
N GLY A 352 6.31 32.04 -2.82
CA GLY A 352 4.98 32.50 -3.25
C GLY A 352 4.39 31.76 -4.47
N ARG A 353 4.88 30.56 -4.76
CA ARG A 353 4.42 29.73 -5.89
C ARG A 353 3.23 28.85 -5.51
N ILE A 354 2.18 28.90 -6.34
CA ILE A 354 1.00 28.03 -6.30
C ILE A 354 1.29 26.79 -7.17
N ASP A 355 2.31 26.01 -6.80
CA ASP A 355 2.59 24.74 -7.48
C ASP A 355 1.95 23.59 -6.71
N SER A 356 1.61 22.50 -7.42
CA SER A 356 0.96 21.30 -6.85
C SER A 356 1.69 20.78 -5.60
N PRO A 357 0.97 20.24 -4.59
CA PRO A 357 1.61 19.69 -3.39
C PRO A 357 2.57 18.54 -3.68
N PHE A 358 2.44 17.89 -4.83
CA PHE A 358 3.21 16.69 -5.19
C PHE A 358 3.99 16.86 -6.51
N VAL A 359 5.18 16.27 -6.59
CA VAL A 359 6.07 16.40 -7.76
C VAL A 359 5.56 15.60 -8.95
N HIS A 360 4.71 14.59 -8.75
CA HIS A 360 4.12 13.82 -9.85
C HIS A 360 3.40 14.68 -10.88
N GLN A 361 2.85 15.83 -10.50
CA GLN A 361 2.21 16.73 -11.45
C GLN A 361 3.18 17.30 -12.47
N SER A 362 4.37 17.71 -12.02
CA SER A 362 5.44 18.13 -12.92
C SER A 362 5.92 16.99 -13.82
N MET A 363 5.89 15.74 -13.34
CA MET A 363 6.27 14.57 -14.12
C MET A 363 5.24 14.25 -15.20
N LEU A 364 3.96 14.44 -14.93
CA LEU A 364 2.86 14.30 -15.91
C LEU A 364 2.97 15.38 -17.00
N GLN A 365 3.14 16.65 -16.60
CA GLN A 365 3.27 17.76 -17.55
C GLN A 365 4.47 17.61 -18.48
N ASN A 366 5.59 17.09 -17.96
CA ASN A 366 6.80 16.83 -18.74
C ASN A 366 6.76 15.50 -19.52
N SER A 367 5.62 14.79 -19.56
CA SER A 367 5.47 13.49 -20.23
C SER A 367 6.51 12.45 -19.77
N ARG A 368 6.89 12.50 -18.50
CA ARG A 368 7.81 11.53 -17.88
C ARG A 368 7.05 10.45 -17.12
N LEU A 369 5.97 10.82 -16.45
CA LEU A 369 5.04 9.89 -15.82
C LEU A 369 3.85 9.70 -16.74
N HIS A 370 3.47 8.45 -16.96
CA HIS A 370 2.29 8.05 -17.72
C HIS A 370 1.40 7.20 -16.84
N ILE A 371 0.17 7.64 -16.62
CA ILE A 371 -0.83 6.90 -15.85
C ILE A 371 -1.64 6.05 -16.81
N ILE A 372 -1.75 4.76 -16.50
CA ILE A 372 -2.39 3.77 -17.34
C ILE A 372 -3.35 2.95 -16.47
N SER A 373 -4.59 2.83 -16.92
CA SER A 373 -5.61 2.08 -16.18
C SER A 373 -5.44 0.58 -16.36
N ASP A 374 -5.19 0.13 -17.59
CA ASP A 374 -5.04 -1.27 -17.94
C ASP A 374 -3.79 -1.53 -18.78
N VAL A 375 -3.15 -2.68 -18.59
CA VAL A 375 -2.00 -3.10 -19.39
C VAL A 375 -2.36 -3.19 -20.88
N HIS A 376 -3.61 -3.49 -21.22
CA HIS A 376 -4.07 -3.55 -22.61
C HIS A 376 -4.00 -2.20 -23.34
N ASP A 377 -3.99 -1.09 -22.60
CA ASP A 377 -3.89 0.25 -23.18
C ASP A 377 -2.45 0.59 -23.61
N LEU A 378 -1.46 -0.22 -23.21
CA LEU A 378 -0.07 -0.09 -23.64
C LEU A 378 0.10 -0.58 -25.09
N ARG A 379 -0.11 0.32 -26.05
CA ARG A 379 0.19 0.03 -27.46
C ARG A 379 1.69 0.15 -27.71
N SER A 380 2.34 -0.97 -28.06
CA SER A 380 3.71 -1.00 -28.55
C SER A 380 3.80 -0.44 -29.97
N SER A 381 4.86 0.31 -30.25
CA SER A 381 5.16 0.97 -31.53
C SER A 381 5.25 0.03 -32.75
N SER A 382 5.23 -1.29 -32.56
CA SER A 382 5.61 -2.29 -33.56
C SER A 382 4.47 -2.92 -34.36
N SER A 383 3.19 -2.66 -34.02
CA SER A 383 2.05 -3.22 -34.78
C SER A 383 1.27 -2.13 -35.52
N SER A 384 1.84 -1.63 -36.61
CA SER A 384 1.04 -0.96 -37.64
C SER A 384 0.18 -2.01 -38.37
N THR A 385 -1.02 -2.26 -37.86
CA THR A 385 -2.06 -2.91 -38.66
C THR A 385 -3.26 -1.98 -38.70
N THR A 386 -3.43 -1.40 -39.87
CA THR A 386 -4.53 -0.55 -40.30
C THR A 386 -5.86 -1.19 -39.95
N THR A 387 -6.60 -0.62 -39.01
CA THR A 387 -8.06 -0.74 -39.04
C THR A 387 -8.67 0.57 -38.58
N THR A 388 -9.26 1.24 -39.56
CA THR A 388 -10.16 2.38 -39.48
C THR A 388 -11.26 2.17 -38.44
N ASN A 389 -11.39 3.08 -37.47
CA ASN A 389 -12.61 3.90 -37.26
C ASN A 389 -12.53 4.78 -36.00
N MET A 390 -12.81 6.07 -36.21
CA MET A 390 -13.25 7.14 -35.28
C MET A 390 -12.32 7.60 -34.12
N PRO A 391 -11.99 8.91 -34.03
CA PRO A 391 -11.15 9.48 -32.99
C PRO A 391 -11.97 10.13 -31.86
N THR A 392 -11.94 9.57 -30.66
CA THR A 392 -12.34 10.28 -29.43
C THR A 392 -11.44 9.88 -28.27
N GLN A 393 -10.17 10.27 -28.33
CA GLN A 393 -9.29 10.63 -27.20
C GLN A 393 -7.86 10.90 -27.72
N PRO A 394 -7.07 11.79 -27.06
CA PRO A 394 -5.71 12.10 -27.50
C PRO A 394 -4.83 10.84 -27.50
N PRO A 395 -3.78 10.78 -28.33
CA PRO A 395 -3.01 9.56 -28.57
C PRO A 395 -2.42 9.02 -27.26
N THR A 396 -2.85 7.83 -26.87
CA THR A 396 -2.28 7.02 -25.79
C THR A 396 -0.78 6.89 -26.01
N SER A 397 0.01 7.26 -25.00
CA SER A 397 1.47 7.26 -25.02
C SER A 397 2.02 5.98 -25.65
N THR A 398 2.75 6.11 -26.75
CA THR A 398 3.47 4.99 -27.35
C THR A 398 4.39 4.36 -26.30
N TYR A 399 4.22 3.06 -26.03
CA TYR A 399 5.06 2.36 -25.07
C TYR A 399 6.51 2.33 -25.55
N ARG A 400 7.45 2.76 -24.69
CA ARG A 400 8.89 2.83 -24.99
C ARG A 400 9.68 2.07 -23.95
N GLU A 401 10.76 1.46 -24.40
CA GLU A 401 11.77 0.80 -23.58
C GLU A 401 13.15 1.41 -23.90
N PRO A 402 14.06 1.56 -22.92
CA PRO A 402 13.96 1.11 -21.53
C PRO A 402 12.99 1.96 -20.69
N CYS A 403 12.25 1.34 -19.76
CA CYS A 403 11.29 2.04 -18.90
C CYS A 403 11.24 1.53 -17.45
N LEU A 404 10.63 2.32 -16.57
CA LEU A 404 10.27 1.95 -15.21
C LEU A 404 8.76 1.76 -15.11
N VAL A 405 8.31 0.57 -14.70
CA VAL A 405 6.90 0.25 -14.51
C VAL A 405 6.60 0.09 -13.02
N LEU A 406 5.76 0.97 -12.50
CA LEU A 406 5.13 0.88 -11.19
C LEU A 406 3.78 0.18 -11.36
N ALA A 407 3.66 -1.04 -10.88
CA ALA A 407 2.50 -1.88 -11.15
C ALA A 407 1.79 -2.30 -9.84
N GLY A 408 0.48 -2.06 -9.76
CA GLY A 408 -0.36 -2.74 -8.76
C GLY A 408 -0.46 -4.23 -9.08
N HIS A 409 -0.48 -5.18 -8.15
CA HIS A 409 -0.45 -5.14 -6.68
C HIS A 409 0.89 -5.73 -6.17
N PRO A 410 1.39 -5.44 -4.94
CA PRO A 410 2.68 -5.91 -4.44
C PRO A 410 2.84 -7.43 -4.33
N SER A 411 1.74 -8.19 -4.36
CA SER A 411 1.73 -9.64 -4.12
C SER A 411 2.37 -10.46 -5.24
N LEU A 412 2.48 -9.90 -6.46
CA LEU A 412 2.89 -10.64 -7.67
C LEU A 412 2.01 -11.87 -7.98
N ARG A 413 0.79 -11.93 -7.42
CA ARG A 413 -0.19 -13.01 -7.64
C ARG A 413 -1.26 -12.63 -8.64
N PHE A 414 -1.50 -11.34 -8.81
CA PHE A 414 -2.50 -10.76 -9.69
C PHE A 414 -2.07 -9.33 -10.07
N GLY A 415 -2.79 -8.74 -11.02
CA GLY A 415 -2.53 -7.41 -11.54
C GLY A 415 -1.45 -7.35 -12.63
N PRO A 416 -1.19 -6.14 -13.16
CA PRO A 416 -0.25 -5.85 -14.24
C PRO A 416 1.12 -6.53 -14.17
N CYS A 417 1.67 -6.72 -12.97
CA CYS A 417 2.99 -7.33 -12.77
C CYS A 417 3.14 -8.68 -13.49
N LEU A 418 2.09 -9.51 -13.52
CA LEU A 418 2.14 -10.83 -14.15
C LEU A 418 2.36 -10.76 -15.67
N HIS A 419 1.83 -9.72 -16.32
CA HIS A 419 2.02 -9.52 -17.76
C HIS A 419 3.49 -9.20 -18.06
N PHE A 420 4.09 -8.27 -17.32
CA PHE A 420 5.48 -7.88 -17.49
C PHE A 420 6.47 -8.97 -17.11
N LEU A 421 6.18 -9.75 -16.05
CA LEU A 421 7.00 -10.92 -15.69
C LEU A 421 7.03 -11.95 -16.83
N LYS A 422 5.90 -12.19 -17.51
CA LYS A 422 5.86 -13.09 -18.67
C LYS A 422 6.60 -12.51 -19.87
N ARG A 423 6.38 -11.24 -20.17
CA ARG A 423 6.97 -10.54 -21.32
C ARG A 423 8.49 -10.42 -21.21
N TRP A 424 8.99 -9.81 -20.13
CA TRP A 424 10.42 -9.58 -19.95
C TRP A 424 11.18 -10.84 -19.52
N GLY A 425 10.50 -11.79 -18.88
CA GLY A 425 11.07 -13.12 -18.60
C GLY A 425 11.40 -13.92 -19.86
N ALA A 426 10.60 -13.77 -20.93
CA ALA A 426 10.87 -14.40 -22.23
C ALA A 426 12.03 -13.71 -22.97
N GLU A 427 12.06 -12.37 -22.97
CA GLU A 427 13.11 -11.58 -23.63
C GLU A 427 14.50 -11.78 -23.01
N GLY A 428 14.56 -11.95 -21.67
CA GLY A 428 15.81 -12.30 -20.98
C GLY A 428 16.39 -13.63 -21.49
N ARG A 429 15.54 -14.61 -21.77
CA ARG A 429 15.94 -15.93 -22.26
C ARG A 429 16.48 -15.91 -23.68
N GLU A 430 15.84 -15.16 -24.59
CA GLU A 430 16.32 -15.00 -25.97
C GLU A 430 17.68 -14.27 -26.03
N ARG A 431 17.92 -13.32 -25.12
CA ARG A 431 19.24 -12.65 -24.97
C ARG A 431 20.31 -13.57 -24.38
N SER A 432 19.97 -14.43 -23.42
CA SER A 432 20.90 -15.41 -22.86
C SER A 432 21.26 -16.53 -23.85
N ASP A 433 20.31 -17.00 -24.65
CA ASP A 433 20.55 -18.06 -25.63
C ASP A 433 21.34 -17.54 -26.87
N SER A 434 21.29 -16.22 -27.15
CA SER A 434 22.05 -15.58 -28.23
C SER A 434 23.44 -15.09 -27.82
N HIS A 435 23.73 -15.00 -26.51
CA HIS A 435 25.06 -14.73 -25.98
C HIS A 435 25.51 -15.95 -25.17
N GLY A 436 26.02 -16.96 -25.88
CA GLY A 436 26.62 -18.17 -25.29
C GLY A 436 27.89 -17.88 -24.48
N GLN A 437 27.75 -17.14 -23.38
CA GLN A 437 28.73 -17.02 -22.31
C GLN A 437 28.00 -17.18 -20.99
N SER A 438 28.09 -18.39 -20.45
CA SER A 438 28.01 -18.66 -19.03
C SER A 438 28.93 -17.69 -18.29
N LEU A 439 28.34 -16.82 -17.47
CA LEU A 439 29.05 -16.06 -16.45
C LEU A 439 28.61 -16.62 -15.10
N GLU A 440 29.61 -17.12 -14.37
CA GLU A 440 29.55 -17.66 -12.99
C GLU A 440 29.01 -16.68 -11.96
#